data_AF-A0A6L2N0A0-F1
#
_entry.id   AF-A0A6L2N0A0-F1
#
_cell.length_a   1.000
_cell.length_b   1.000
_cell.length_c   1.000
_cell.angle_alpha   90.00
_cell.angle_beta   90.00
_cell.angle_gamma   90.00
#
_symmetry.space_group_name_H-M   'P 1'
#
loop_
_entity.id
_entity.type
_entity.pdbx_description
1 polymer ?
#
loop_
_entity_poly.entity_id
_entity_poly.type
_entity_poly.pdbx_seq_one_letter_code
_entity_poly.pdbx_strand_id
1 'polypeptide(L)'
;MAVHTPDPSKKPPPAATTAATAATTTPKLTGGDCAESFKEFNANNIRDTFRVILQMGAVLMFGGQMPVIKVGRMAGQFSKPRSDNFEEKNGVKLPSYRGDNINGDAFDEKSRTPDPQRLIRAYCQSAATLNLLRAFATGGYAAMQRVTQWNLDFTDHSEAGDRYQELASRVDEALGFMSA
;
A
#
# COMPACT_ATOMS: atom_id res chain seq x y z
N MET A 1 21.17 -7.85 21.18
CA MET A 1 19.97 -7.39 20.48
C MET A 1 19.42 -8.57 19.70
N ALA A 2 18.48 -9.33 20.27
CA ALA A 2 17.95 -10.54 19.63
C ALA A 2 16.96 -10.13 18.55
N VAL A 3 17.29 -10.43 17.30
CA VAL A 3 16.36 -10.31 16.17
C VAL A 3 15.27 -11.34 16.41
N HIS A 4 14.09 -10.89 16.81
CA HIS A 4 12.91 -11.75 16.90
C HIS A 4 12.59 -12.25 15.49
N THR A 5 13.01 -13.49 15.18
CA THR A 5 12.63 -14.17 13.95
C THR A 5 11.12 -14.36 13.96
N PRO A 6 10.39 -13.87 12.95
CA PRO A 6 8.95 -14.09 12.88
C PRO A 6 8.67 -15.59 12.79
N ASP A 7 7.85 -16.08 13.71
CA ASP A 7 7.36 -17.46 13.74
C ASP A 7 6.63 -17.80 12.41
N PRO A 8 7.08 -18.82 11.66
CA PRO A 8 6.46 -19.22 10.38
C PRO A 8 5.02 -19.73 10.54
N SER A 9 4.60 -20.09 11.76
CA SER A 9 3.21 -20.47 12.06
C SER A 9 2.27 -19.26 12.23
N LYS A 10 2.82 -18.06 12.46
CA LYS A 10 2.08 -16.78 12.48
C LYS A 10 2.00 -16.15 11.09
N LYS A 11 1.69 -16.94 10.07
CA LYS A 11 1.18 -16.37 8.82
C LYS A 11 -0.18 -15.74 9.19
N PRO A 12 -0.37 -14.40 9.15
CA PRO A 12 -1.72 -13.85 9.33
C PRO A 12 -2.57 -14.52 8.26
N PRO A 13 -3.69 -15.19 8.58
CA PRO A 13 -4.34 -16.12 7.67
C PRO A 13 -4.66 -15.40 6.35
N PRO A 14 -3.92 -15.64 5.25
CA PRO A 14 -4.22 -15.05 3.96
C PRO A 14 -5.03 -16.04 3.14
N ALA A 15 -5.88 -16.83 3.80
CA ALA A 15 -6.52 -17.99 3.21
C ALA A 15 -8.00 -18.12 3.57
N ALA A 16 -8.46 -17.75 4.77
CA ALA A 16 -9.88 -17.89 5.09
C ALA A 16 -10.76 -16.94 4.25
N THR A 17 -10.39 -15.65 4.17
CA THR A 17 -11.17 -14.65 3.43
C THR A 17 -10.96 -14.74 1.92
N THR A 18 -9.74 -15.04 1.47
CA THR A 18 -9.34 -15.15 0.05
C THR A 18 -9.77 -16.47 -0.59
N ALA A 19 -9.74 -17.60 0.14
CA ALA A 19 -10.29 -18.86 -0.36
C ALA A 19 -11.82 -18.85 -0.33
N ALA A 20 -12.44 -18.18 0.66
CA ALA A 20 -13.87 -17.89 0.62
C ALA A 20 -14.25 -16.97 -0.56
N THR A 21 -13.33 -16.16 -1.11
CA THR A 21 -13.63 -15.28 -2.27
C THR A 21 -13.89 -16.06 -3.56
N ALA A 22 -13.33 -17.26 -3.71
CA ALA A 22 -13.64 -18.13 -4.85
C ALA A 22 -15.06 -18.74 -4.74
N ALA A 23 -15.60 -18.83 -3.53
CA ALA A 23 -16.92 -19.38 -3.22
C ALA A 23 -17.98 -18.29 -2.90
N THR A 24 -17.58 -17.03 -2.72
CA THR A 24 -18.43 -15.91 -2.33
C THR A 24 -17.90 -14.62 -2.95
N THR A 25 -18.71 -13.94 -3.75
CA THR A 25 -18.36 -12.80 -4.62
C THR A 25 -18.02 -11.52 -3.84
N THR A 26 -17.02 -11.55 -2.94
CA THR A 26 -16.64 -10.39 -2.12
C THR A 26 -15.67 -9.49 -2.92
N PRO A 27 -15.99 -8.20 -3.13
CA PRO A 27 -15.14 -7.28 -3.89
C PRO A 27 -13.80 -7.03 -3.20
N LYS A 28 -12.76 -6.86 -4.02
CA LYS A 28 -11.38 -6.62 -3.58
C LYS A 28 -10.90 -5.25 -4.03
N LEU A 29 -10.42 -4.46 -3.08
CA LEU A 29 -9.69 -3.22 -3.34
C LEU A 29 -8.20 -3.48 -3.24
N THR A 30 -7.46 -3.21 -4.32
CA THR A 30 -5.99 -3.30 -4.33
C THR A 30 -5.40 -1.92 -4.63
N GLY A 31 -4.53 -1.41 -3.77
CA GLY A 31 -3.93 -0.08 -3.92
C GLY A 31 -2.54 0.00 -3.29
N GLY A 32 -1.73 0.96 -3.72
CA GLY A 32 -0.36 1.16 -3.25
C GLY A 32 0.58 1.53 -4.40
N ASP A 33 1.87 1.51 -4.13
CA ASP A 33 2.88 2.05 -5.04
C ASP A 33 3.05 1.19 -6.30
N CYS A 34 3.43 1.85 -7.40
CA CYS A 34 3.83 1.17 -8.63
C CYS A 34 5.10 0.35 -8.40
N ALA A 35 6.11 0.99 -7.79
CA ALA A 35 7.16 0.30 -7.06
C ALA A 35 7.67 1.15 -5.91
N GLU A 36 7.93 0.51 -4.79
CA GLU A 36 8.56 1.12 -3.63
C GLU A 36 10.00 1.51 -3.95
N SER A 37 10.46 2.62 -3.39
CA SER A 37 11.87 3.04 -3.47
C SER A 37 12.52 3.09 -2.10
N PHE A 38 13.79 2.73 -2.05
CA PHE A 38 14.62 2.84 -0.87
C PHE A 38 14.80 4.28 -0.40
N LYS A 39 14.69 5.26 -1.32
CA LYS A 39 14.82 6.70 -1.03
C LYS A 39 13.55 7.27 -0.38
N GLU A 40 12.39 6.73 -0.71
CA GLU A 40 11.07 7.23 -0.28
C GLU A 40 10.52 6.47 0.94
N PHE A 41 11.40 5.77 1.66
CA PHE A 41 11.03 5.00 2.85
C PHE A 41 10.77 5.92 4.05
N ASN A 42 9.51 6.37 4.16
CA ASN A 42 9.04 7.26 5.22
C ASN A 42 7.73 6.74 5.84
N ALA A 43 7.63 6.80 7.17
CA ALA A 43 6.44 6.41 7.91
C ALA A 43 5.18 7.21 7.51
N ASN A 44 5.34 8.50 7.15
CA ASN A 44 4.23 9.33 6.68
C ASN A 44 3.67 8.81 5.35
N ASN A 45 4.53 8.50 4.37
CA ASN A 45 4.09 7.93 3.09
C ASN A 45 3.33 6.61 3.30
N ILE A 46 3.86 5.72 4.15
CA ILE A 46 3.21 4.45 4.48
C ILE A 46 1.84 4.68 5.13
N ARG A 47 1.76 5.60 6.09
CA ARG A 47 0.52 5.95 6.78
C ARG A 47 -0.50 6.56 5.83
N ASP A 48 -0.08 7.46 4.95
CA ASP A 48 -0.97 8.21 4.08
C ASP A 48 -1.51 7.31 2.96
N THR A 49 -0.68 6.44 2.37
CA THR A 49 -1.14 5.40 1.44
C THR A 49 -2.10 4.42 2.12
N PHE A 50 -1.79 3.99 3.35
CA PHE A 50 -2.69 3.12 4.12
C PHE A 50 -4.05 3.79 4.40
N ARG A 51 -4.03 5.08 4.75
CA ARG A 51 -5.24 5.90 4.96
C ARG A 51 -6.11 5.96 3.72
N VAL A 52 -5.54 6.23 2.55
CA VAL A 52 -6.29 6.27 1.28
C VAL A 52 -6.96 4.93 0.98
N ILE A 53 -6.27 3.80 1.17
CA ILE A 53 -6.84 2.46 0.99
C ILE A 53 -8.02 2.23 1.94
N LEU A 54 -7.92 2.66 3.19
CA LEU A 54 -9.01 2.54 4.16
C LEU A 54 -10.21 3.41 3.76
N GLN A 55 -9.99 4.65 3.32
CA GLN A 55 -11.04 5.56 2.89
C GLN A 55 -11.81 5.03 1.67
N MET A 56 -11.09 4.64 0.62
CA MET A 56 -11.70 4.00 -0.55
C MET A 56 -12.46 2.73 -0.15
N GLY A 57 -11.90 1.94 0.77
CA GLY A 57 -12.55 0.75 1.28
C GLY A 57 -13.88 1.05 2.00
N ALA A 58 -13.95 2.10 2.81
CA ALA A 58 -15.18 2.52 3.49
C ALA A 58 -16.26 2.98 2.50
N VAL A 59 -15.87 3.81 1.53
CA VAL A 59 -16.77 4.29 0.47
C VAL A 59 -17.33 3.12 -0.37
N LEU A 60 -16.47 2.17 -0.77
CA LEU A 60 -16.90 0.99 -1.53
C LEU A 60 -17.79 0.05 -0.70
N MET A 61 -17.51 -0.12 0.59
CA MET A 61 -18.37 -0.92 1.47
C MET A 61 -19.75 -0.28 1.63
N PHE A 62 -19.82 1.04 1.79
CA PHE A 62 -21.08 1.78 1.90
C PHE A 62 -21.88 1.71 0.60
N GLY A 63 -21.26 2.03 -0.54
CA GLY A 63 -21.94 2.01 -1.84
C GLY A 63 -22.32 0.61 -2.33
N GLY A 64 -21.50 -0.40 -2.02
CA GLY A 64 -21.74 -1.80 -2.40
C GLY A 64 -22.55 -2.61 -1.39
N GLN A 65 -22.84 -2.05 -0.21
CA GLN A 65 -23.51 -2.72 0.91
C GLN A 65 -22.95 -4.12 1.25
N MET A 66 -21.64 -4.30 1.07
CA MET A 66 -20.98 -5.58 1.29
C MET A 66 -19.52 -5.38 1.75
N PRO A 67 -18.93 -6.35 2.46
CA PRO A 67 -17.53 -6.26 2.87
C PRO A 67 -16.59 -6.09 1.68
N VAL A 68 -15.51 -5.31 1.87
CA VAL A 68 -14.44 -5.14 0.87
C VAL A 68 -13.12 -5.62 1.45
N ILE A 69 -12.45 -6.53 0.75
CA ILE A 69 -11.11 -7.00 1.09
C ILE A 69 -10.10 -5.95 0.63
N LYS A 70 -9.32 -5.37 1.55
CA LYS A 70 -8.27 -4.40 1.23
C LYS A 70 -6.92 -5.09 1.10
N VAL A 71 -6.24 -4.89 -0.02
CA VAL A 71 -4.90 -5.45 -0.30
C VAL A 71 -3.93 -4.34 -0.68
N GLY A 72 -2.91 -4.14 0.14
CA GLY A 72 -1.86 -3.16 -0.11
C GLY A 72 -0.78 -3.69 -1.05
N ARG A 73 -0.41 -2.92 -2.07
CA ARG A 73 0.85 -3.05 -2.82
C ARG A 73 1.94 -2.30 -2.07
N MET A 74 2.37 -2.87 -0.95
CA MET A 74 3.32 -2.28 -0.01
C MET A 74 4.15 -3.39 0.63
N ALA A 75 5.30 -3.06 1.23
CA ALA A 75 6.17 -3.99 1.92
C ALA A 75 6.79 -5.08 1.03
N GLY A 76 7.14 -4.78 -0.21
CA GLY A 76 7.91 -5.70 -1.06
C GLY A 76 7.83 -5.45 -2.56
N GLN A 77 7.11 -4.42 -3.02
CA GLN A 77 6.92 -4.12 -4.43
C GLN A 77 8.13 -3.31 -4.98
N PHE A 78 9.35 -3.82 -4.83
CA PHE A 78 10.55 -3.10 -5.29
C PHE A 78 10.89 -3.38 -6.76
N SER A 79 10.62 -4.61 -7.24
CA SER A 79 10.96 -5.03 -8.60
C SER A 79 10.10 -4.34 -9.65
N LYS A 80 10.72 -3.97 -10.78
CA LYS A 80 10.08 -3.44 -11.99
C LYS A 80 10.41 -4.32 -13.20
N PRO A 81 9.42 -4.97 -13.84
CA PRO A 81 9.65 -5.64 -15.11
C PRO A 81 10.00 -4.61 -16.20
N ARG A 82 10.85 -5.00 -17.14
CA ARG A 82 11.30 -4.16 -18.25
C ARG A 82 11.23 -4.95 -19.55
N SER A 83 10.76 -4.31 -20.60
CA SER A 83 10.65 -4.91 -21.94
C SER A 83 12.01 -5.17 -22.57
N ASP A 84 13.02 -4.34 -22.24
CA ASP A 84 14.39 -4.49 -22.71
C ASP A 84 15.36 -4.60 -21.52
N ASN A 85 16.40 -5.40 -21.72
CA ASN A 85 17.52 -5.57 -20.79
C ASN A 85 18.38 -4.32 -20.68
N PHE A 86 18.39 -3.46 -21.71
CA PHE A 86 19.22 -2.26 -21.75
C PHE A 86 18.39 -0.98 -21.95
N GLU A 87 18.89 0.12 -21.40
CA GLU A 87 18.40 1.47 -21.57
C GLU A 87 19.52 2.29 -22.21
N GLU A 88 19.21 2.96 -23.31
CA GLU A 88 20.17 3.79 -24.05
C GLU A 88 19.79 5.26 -23.92
N LYS A 89 20.76 6.11 -23.55
CA LYS A 89 20.61 7.56 -23.50
C LYS A 89 21.87 8.21 -24.05
N ASN A 90 21.71 9.16 -24.96
CA ASN A 90 22.82 9.92 -25.55
C ASN A 90 23.95 9.02 -26.11
N GLY A 91 23.59 7.89 -26.73
CA GLY A 91 24.55 6.91 -27.30
C GLY A 91 25.26 6.02 -26.28
N VAL A 92 24.94 6.14 -24.98
CA VAL A 92 25.46 5.27 -23.92
C VAL A 92 24.41 4.23 -23.57
N LYS A 93 24.77 2.95 -23.64
CA LYS A 93 23.90 1.80 -23.37
C LYS A 93 24.25 1.15 -22.04
N LEU A 94 23.30 1.17 -21.09
CA LEU A 94 23.46 0.60 -19.75
C LEU A 94 22.34 -0.40 -19.43
N PRO A 95 22.51 -1.31 -18.46
CA PRO A 95 21.41 -2.16 -18.00
C PRO A 95 20.19 -1.34 -17.57
N SER A 96 19.00 -1.82 -17.91
CA SER A 96 17.74 -1.23 -17.49
C SER A 96 17.61 -1.24 -15.96
N TYR A 97 17.06 -0.16 -15.39
CA TYR A 97 16.64 -0.13 -14.00
C TYR A 97 15.49 -1.12 -13.80
N ARG A 98 15.68 -2.08 -12.90
CA ARG A 98 14.75 -3.19 -12.64
C ARG A 98 14.14 -3.14 -11.24
N GLY A 99 14.29 -2.02 -10.54
CA GLY A 99 13.80 -1.86 -9.18
C GLY A 99 14.92 -1.84 -8.15
N ASP A 100 14.67 -1.19 -7.02
CA ASP A 100 15.69 -0.89 -6.02
C ASP A 100 16.28 -2.14 -5.35
N ASN A 101 15.56 -3.26 -5.38
CA ASN A 101 16.05 -4.56 -4.91
C ASN A 101 17.02 -5.25 -5.88
N ILE A 102 17.18 -4.75 -7.11
CA ILE A 102 18.08 -5.28 -8.12
C ILE A 102 19.23 -4.31 -8.39
N ASN A 103 18.93 -3.08 -8.83
CA ASN A 103 19.92 -2.06 -9.17
C ASN A 103 19.39 -0.65 -8.87
N GLY A 104 20.22 0.38 -9.07
CA GLY A 104 19.87 1.78 -8.83
C GLY A 104 19.17 2.46 -10.00
N ASP A 105 18.41 3.51 -9.71
CA ASP A 105 17.68 4.33 -10.67
C ASP A 105 18.59 5.25 -11.51
N ALA A 106 19.67 5.74 -10.90
CA ALA A 106 20.66 6.60 -11.54
C ALA A 106 21.26 5.96 -12.81
N PHE A 107 21.45 6.76 -13.85
CA PHE A 107 21.95 6.32 -15.16
C PHE A 107 23.48 6.38 -15.21
N ASP A 108 24.12 5.53 -14.42
CA ASP A 108 25.57 5.35 -14.39
C ASP A 108 25.91 3.87 -14.24
N GLU A 109 27.10 3.47 -14.68
CA GLU A 109 27.51 2.06 -14.72
C GLU A 109 27.42 1.39 -13.35
N LYS A 110 27.92 2.06 -12.31
CA LYS A 110 27.95 1.55 -10.93
C LYS A 110 26.54 1.34 -10.38
N SER A 111 25.63 2.28 -10.61
CA SER A 111 24.24 2.16 -10.17
C SER A 111 23.49 1.10 -10.94
N ARG A 112 23.77 0.89 -12.23
CA ARG A 112 23.04 -0.07 -13.08
C ARG A 112 23.52 -1.53 -12.93
N THR A 113 24.70 -1.77 -12.36
CA THR A 113 25.15 -3.11 -11.97
C THR A 113 24.23 -3.73 -10.91
N PRO A 114 23.66 -4.93 -11.13
CA PRO A 114 22.89 -5.63 -10.12
C PRO A 114 23.71 -5.94 -8.86
N ASP A 115 23.15 -5.65 -7.69
CA ASP A 115 23.80 -5.86 -6.39
C ASP A 115 22.93 -6.77 -5.49
N PRO A 116 23.36 -8.02 -5.22
CA PRO A 116 22.62 -8.94 -4.35
C PRO A 116 22.38 -8.43 -2.93
N GLN A 117 23.20 -7.52 -2.40
CA GLN A 117 23.00 -6.94 -1.07
C GLN A 117 21.71 -6.11 -0.99
N ARG A 118 21.21 -5.62 -2.13
CA ARG A 118 19.93 -4.92 -2.22
C ARG A 118 18.74 -5.80 -1.87
N LEU A 119 18.83 -7.13 -2.01
CA LEU A 119 17.78 -8.06 -1.57
C LEU A 119 17.62 -8.04 -0.04
N ILE A 120 18.73 -7.98 0.68
CA ILE A 120 18.73 -7.89 2.15
C ILE A 120 18.13 -6.55 2.58
N ARG A 121 18.53 -5.46 1.92
CA ARG A 121 17.96 -4.13 2.18
C ARG A 121 16.45 -4.08 1.91
N ALA A 122 16.01 -4.64 0.79
CA ALA A 122 14.59 -4.76 0.45
C ALA A 122 13.83 -5.54 1.53
N TYR A 123 14.38 -6.67 1.99
CA TYR A 123 13.79 -7.45 3.08
C TYR A 123 13.63 -6.63 4.36
N CYS A 124 14.67 -5.90 4.78
CA CYS A 124 14.59 -5.07 5.99
C CYS A 124 13.52 -3.97 5.89
N GLN A 125 13.43 -3.30 4.74
CA GLN A 125 12.39 -2.29 4.51
C GLN A 125 10.99 -2.91 4.45
N SER A 126 10.82 -4.03 3.76
CA SER A 126 9.57 -4.82 3.77
C SER A 126 9.13 -5.17 5.18
N ALA A 127 10.03 -5.71 6.00
CA ALA A 127 9.73 -6.08 7.38
C ALA A 127 9.32 -4.86 8.22
N ALA A 128 10.02 -3.74 8.07
CA ALA A 128 9.71 -2.50 8.77
C ALA A 128 8.35 -1.90 8.32
N THR A 129 8.09 -1.82 7.01
CA THR A 129 6.80 -1.37 6.45
C THR A 129 5.67 -2.24 6.97
N LEU A 130 5.81 -3.58 6.90
CA LEU A 130 4.76 -4.49 7.35
C LEU A 130 4.52 -4.39 8.86
N ASN A 131 5.57 -4.19 9.66
CA ASN A 131 5.43 -3.97 11.09
C ASN A 131 4.63 -2.70 11.39
N LEU A 132 4.93 -1.61 10.69
CA LEU A 132 4.19 -0.34 10.85
C LEU A 132 2.73 -0.47 10.40
N LEU A 133 2.47 -1.12 9.25
CA LEU A 133 1.12 -1.39 8.76
C LEU A 133 0.30 -2.23 9.76
N ARG A 134 0.93 -3.25 10.38
CA ARG A 134 0.29 -4.05 11.44
C ARG A 134 -0.05 -3.19 12.65
N ALA A 135 0.88 -2.35 13.09
CA ALA A 135 0.64 -1.42 14.20
C ALA A 135 -0.52 -0.45 13.90
N PHE A 136 -0.65 0.05 12.68
CA PHE A 136 -1.82 0.87 12.29
C PHE A 136 -3.12 0.06 12.24
N ALA A 137 -3.08 -1.17 11.73
CA ALA A 137 -4.25 -2.02 11.63
C ALA A 137 -4.80 -2.45 13.02
N THR A 138 -3.93 -2.76 13.98
CA THR A 138 -4.33 -3.25 15.31
C THR A 138 -4.34 -2.17 16.39
N GLY A 139 -3.52 -1.13 16.27
CA GLY A 139 -3.39 -0.04 17.24
C GLY A 139 -4.48 1.03 17.15
N GLY A 140 -5.63 0.70 16.55
CA GLY A 140 -6.80 1.57 16.45
C GLY A 140 -6.68 2.69 15.41
N TYR A 141 -5.58 2.81 14.65
CA TYR A 141 -5.53 3.76 13.53
C TYR A 141 -6.60 3.39 12.50
N ALA A 142 -6.75 2.10 12.18
CA ALA A 142 -7.80 1.59 11.30
C ALA A 142 -9.22 1.56 11.92
N ALA A 143 -9.42 2.06 13.14
CA ALA A 143 -10.75 2.13 13.73
C ALA A 143 -11.65 3.06 12.88
N MET A 144 -12.80 2.54 12.46
CA MET A 144 -13.73 3.18 11.53
C MET A 144 -14.17 4.59 11.97
N GLN A 145 -14.13 4.88 13.27
CA GLN A 145 -14.48 6.17 13.87
C GLN A 145 -13.58 7.35 13.44
N ARG A 146 -12.46 7.10 12.75
CA ARG A 146 -11.58 8.16 12.24
C ARG A 146 -11.66 8.38 10.72
N VAL A 147 -12.43 7.57 9.99
CA VAL A 147 -12.49 7.63 8.52
C VAL A 147 -13.05 8.97 8.02
N THR A 148 -13.89 9.63 8.80
CA THR A 148 -14.56 10.89 8.47
C THR A 148 -13.79 12.13 8.91
N GLN A 149 -12.99 12.03 9.99
CA GLN A 149 -11.95 13.02 10.31
C GLN A 149 -10.80 13.02 9.28
N TRP A 150 -10.76 12.02 8.40
CA TRP A 150 -9.72 11.89 7.41
C TRP A 150 -10.03 12.57 6.07
N ASN A 151 -11.12 13.32 5.97
CA ASN A 151 -11.48 14.09 4.78
C ASN A 151 -10.52 15.29 4.55
N LEU A 152 -9.30 14.97 4.15
CA LEU A 152 -8.70 15.32 2.86
C LEU A 152 -9.07 16.71 2.30
N ASP A 153 -8.17 17.67 2.54
CA ASP A 153 -8.13 19.03 1.99
C ASP A 153 -8.15 19.12 0.43
N PHE A 154 -8.19 17.99 -0.29
CA PHE A 154 -8.15 17.95 -1.77
C PHE A 154 -9.50 18.21 -2.44
N THR A 155 -10.60 18.19 -1.67
CA THR A 155 -11.95 18.45 -2.18
C THR A 155 -12.35 19.92 -2.13
N ASP A 156 -11.54 20.77 -1.50
CA ASP A 156 -11.79 22.21 -1.44
C ASP A 156 -11.84 22.79 -2.87
N HIS A 157 -13.00 23.34 -3.22
CA HIS A 157 -13.30 24.06 -4.47
C HIS A 157 -13.52 23.23 -5.75
N SER A 158 -14.18 22.06 -5.67
CA SER A 158 -14.66 21.37 -6.88
C SER A 158 -16.07 20.76 -6.73
N GLU A 159 -16.86 20.72 -7.82
CA GLU A 159 -18.20 20.09 -7.84
C GLU A 159 -18.13 18.59 -7.48
N ALA A 160 -17.03 17.92 -7.82
CA ALA A 160 -16.77 16.54 -7.41
C ALA A 160 -16.50 16.41 -5.90
N GLY A 161 -15.91 17.45 -5.30
CA GLY A 161 -15.69 17.57 -3.86
C GLY A 161 -17.00 17.65 -3.08
N ASP A 162 -17.94 18.47 -3.53
CA ASP A 162 -19.27 18.60 -2.89
C ASP A 162 -20.01 17.25 -2.84
N ARG A 163 -20.02 16.51 -3.96
CA ARG A 163 -20.64 15.17 -4.02
C ARG A 163 -19.92 14.14 -3.13
N TYR A 164 -18.59 14.23 -3.05
CA TYR A 164 -17.81 13.38 -2.15
C TYR A 164 -18.12 13.70 -0.68
N GLN A 165 -18.27 14.98 -0.34
CA GLN A 165 -18.56 15.44 1.01
C GLN A 165 -19.95 14.98 1.47
N GLU A 166 -20.96 15.05 0.58
CA GLU A 166 -22.29 14.49 0.85
C GLU A 166 -22.22 12.98 1.13
N LEU A 167 -21.49 12.23 0.29
CA LEU A 167 -21.30 10.79 0.48
C LEU A 167 -20.58 10.49 1.80
N ALA A 168 -19.54 11.25 2.12
CA ALA A 168 -18.77 11.07 3.34
C ALA A 168 -19.61 11.38 4.60
N SER A 169 -20.47 12.40 4.56
CA SER A 169 -21.43 12.70 5.63
C SER A 169 -22.38 11.53 5.87
N ARG A 170 -22.91 10.93 4.81
CA ARG A 170 -23.81 9.76 4.92
C ARG A 170 -23.10 8.52 5.47
N VAL A 171 -21.82 8.32 5.12
CA VAL A 171 -20.99 7.26 5.72
C VAL A 171 -20.79 7.54 7.21
N ASP A 172 -20.53 8.78 7.61
CA ASP A 172 -20.36 9.17 9.01
C ASP A 172 -21.62 8.91 9.84
N GLU A 173 -22.78 9.34 9.34
CA GLU A 173 -24.08 9.10 9.99
C GLU A 173 -24.35 7.61 10.20
N ALA A 174 -24.10 6.78 9.17
CA ALA A 174 -24.29 5.33 9.26
C ALA A 174 -23.34 4.69 10.29
N LEU A 175 -22.08 5.14 10.35
CA LEU A 175 -21.13 4.67 11.36
C LEU A 175 -21.50 5.16 12.76
N GLY A 176 -21.98 6.39 12.90
CA GLY A 176 -22.50 6.96 14.13
C GLY A 176 -23.67 6.14 14.69
N PHE A 177 -24.62 5.77 13.83
CA PHE A 177 -25.76 4.91 14.20
C PHE A 177 -25.32 3.53 14.71
N MET A 178 -24.29 2.91 14.13
CA MET A 178 -23.76 1.62 14.61
C MET A 178 -23.07 1.70 15.98
N SER A 179 -22.69 2.90 16.41
CA SER A 179 -21.95 3.14 17.67
C SER A 179 -22.81 3.67 18.81
N ALA A 180 -24.07 4.04 18.53
CA ALA A 180 -25.07 4.49 19.52
C ALA A 180 -25.82 3.30 20.11
#